data_AF-A0A9D5BNR9-F1
#
_entry.id   AF-A0A9D5BNR9-F1
#
_cell.length_a   1.000
_cell.length_b   1.000
_cell.length_c   1.000
_cell.angle_alpha   90.00
_cell.angle_beta   90.00
_cell.angle_gamma   90.00
#
_symmetry.space_group_name_H-M   'P 1'
#
loop_
_entity.id
_entity.type
_entity.pdbx_description
1 polymer ?
#
loop_
_entity_poly.entity_id
_entity_poly.type
_entity_poly.pdbx_seq_one_letter_code
_entity_poly.pdbx_strand_id
1 'polypeptide(L)'
;MCFSIFENNRLEQESGFFFNMKYFEDEVHSGNWDEVERYLSGFTKVDDNRYSMKIFFEIRKQKYLEALDKHDRSKGVEILVKDLKVFATFNEELFKEITQLLTLENFR
;
A
#
# COMPACT_ATOMS: atom_id res chain seq x y z
N MET A 1 -22.77 7.43 19.96
CA MET A 1 -23.02 6.57 18.79
C MET A 1 -21.73 6.26 17.99
N CYS A 2 -20.52 6.43 18.55
CA CYS A 2 -19.25 6.10 17.87
C CYS A 2 -18.67 4.73 18.24
N PHE A 3 -19.21 4.05 19.27
CA PHE A 3 -18.65 2.77 19.74
C PHE A 3 -18.99 1.57 18.84
N SER A 4 -20.08 1.62 18.08
CA SER A 4 -20.55 0.44 17.33
C SER A 4 -19.91 0.25 15.95
N ILE A 5 -19.30 1.30 15.37
CA ILE A 5 -18.69 1.22 14.03
C ILE A 5 -17.28 0.59 14.12
N PHE A 6 -16.55 0.91 15.18
CA PHE A 6 -15.18 0.44 15.37
C PHE A 6 -15.10 -1.08 15.65
N GLU A 7 -16.12 -1.66 16.27
CA GLU A 7 -16.17 -3.12 16.51
C GLU A 7 -16.49 -3.93 15.25
N ASN A 8 -17.26 -3.36 14.31
CA ASN A 8 -17.70 -4.10 13.12
C ASN A 8 -16.55 -4.32 12.12
N ASN A 9 -15.75 -3.28 11.85
CA ASN A 9 -14.63 -3.38 10.90
C ASN A 9 -13.55 -4.36 11.40
N ARG A 10 -13.39 -4.48 12.72
CA ARG A 10 -12.46 -5.43 13.32
C ARG A 10 -12.93 -6.88 13.21
N LEU A 11 -14.23 -7.14 13.38
CA LEU A 11 -14.85 -8.46 13.13
C LEU A 11 -14.83 -8.85 11.65
N GLU A 12 -15.00 -7.89 10.74
CA GLU A 12 -14.93 -8.13 9.28
C GLU A 12 -13.52 -8.58 8.86
N GLN A 13 -12.49 -7.90 9.36
CA GLN A 13 -11.09 -8.26 9.10
C GLN A 13 -10.68 -9.60 9.74
N GLU A 14 -11.14 -9.88 10.96
CA GLU A 14 -10.83 -11.13 11.68
C GLU A 14 -11.61 -12.34 11.12
N SER A 15 -12.77 -12.12 10.49
CA SER A 15 -13.58 -13.18 9.89
C SER A 15 -13.30 -13.41 8.39
N GLY A 16 -12.82 -12.40 7.67
CA GLY A 16 -12.55 -12.47 6.22
C GLY A 16 -13.79 -12.65 5.34
N PHE A 17 -14.99 -12.56 5.91
CA PHE A 17 -16.25 -12.89 5.22
C PHE A 17 -16.83 -11.75 4.36
N PHE A 18 -16.49 -10.49 4.67
CA PHE A 18 -17.03 -9.33 3.97
C PHE A 18 -15.96 -8.24 3.82
N PHE A 19 -15.71 -7.82 2.58
CA PHE A 19 -14.81 -6.70 2.29
C PHE A 19 -15.60 -5.39 2.18
N ASN A 20 -15.51 -4.56 3.22
CA ASN A 20 -16.11 -3.22 3.24
C ASN A 20 -15.33 -2.24 2.35
N MET A 21 -15.82 -2.06 1.11
CA MET A 21 -15.21 -1.17 0.11
C MET A 21 -15.20 0.29 0.57
N LYS A 22 -16.27 0.75 1.25
CA LYS A 22 -16.36 2.14 1.71
C LYS A 22 -15.29 2.46 2.74
N TYR A 23 -15.10 1.57 3.72
CA TYR A 23 -14.03 1.71 4.72
C TYR A 23 -12.65 1.75 4.06
N PHE A 24 -12.39 0.82 3.14
CA PHE A 24 -11.14 0.78 2.39
C PHE A 24 -10.88 2.08 1.61
N GLU A 25 -11.90 2.58 0.90
CA GLU A 25 -11.81 3.86 0.17
C GLU A 25 -11.52 5.03 1.11
N ASP A 26 -12.19 5.12 2.26
CA ASP A 26 -11.99 6.20 3.24
C ASP A 26 -10.54 6.19 3.80
N GLU A 27 -9.98 5.01 4.09
CA GLU A 27 -8.59 4.87 4.56
C GLU A 27 -7.56 5.19 3.48
N VAL A 28 -7.80 4.78 2.23
CA VAL A 28 -6.95 5.13 1.08
C VAL A 28 -6.96 6.65 0.83
N HIS A 29 -8.13 7.30 0.87
CA HIS A 29 -8.22 8.75 0.71
C HIS A 29 -7.56 9.52 1.86
N SER A 30 -7.55 8.94 3.06
CA SER A 30 -6.89 9.52 4.23
C SER A 30 -5.37 9.35 4.21
N GLY A 31 -4.84 8.49 3.32
CA GLY A 31 -3.41 8.18 3.25
C GLY A 31 -2.91 7.30 4.40
N ASN A 32 -3.80 6.57 5.08
CA ASN A 32 -3.48 5.68 6.19
C ASN A 32 -2.94 4.34 5.69
N TRP A 33 -1.82 4.38 4.96
CA TRP A 33 -1.29 3.23 4.21
C TRP A 33 -1.04 1.98 5.06
N ASP A 34 -0.62 2.15 6.32
CA ASP A 34 -0.37 1.01 7.22
C ASP A 34 -1.69 0.30 7.60
N GLU A 35 -2.78 1.05 7.76
CA GLU A 35 -4.10 0.48 8.02
C GLU A 35 -4.69 -0.18 6.77
N VAL A 36 -4.51 0.44 5.60
CA VAL A 36 -4.90 -0.12 4.29
C VAL A 36 -4.25 -1.49 4.08
N GLU A 37 -2.94 -1.62 4.32
CA GLU A 37 -2.24 -2.90 4.21
C GLU A 37 -2.68 -3.90 5.29
N ARG A 38 -2.87 -3.45 6.54
CA ARG A 38 -3.37 -4.28 7.65
C ARG A 38 -4.74 -4.87 7.30
N TYR A 39 -5.66 -4.04 6.84
CA TYR A 39 -7.02 -4.45 6.47
C TYR A 39 -7.00 -5.44 5.31
N LEU A 40 -6.27 -5.16 4.23
CA LEU A 40 -6.11 -6.08 3.09
C LEU A 40 -5.51 -7.43 3.48
N SER A 41 -4.57 -7.46 4.43
CA SER A 41 -3.92 -8.70 4.88
C SER A 41 -4.89 -9.70 5.54
N GLY A 42 -6.07 -9.25 5.99
CA GLY A 42 -7.13 -10.12 6.47
C GLY A 42 -7.85 -10.91 5.37
N PHE A 43 -7.73 -10.48 4.10
CA PHE A 43 -8.42 -11.08 2.95
C PHE A 43 -7.47 -11.76 1.97
N THR A 44 -6.25 -11.24 1.81
CA THR A 44 -5.26 -11.78 0.88
C THR A 44 -3.84 -11.38 1.23
N LYS A 45 -2.87 -12.21 0.82
CA LYS A 45 -1.43 -11.94 0.90
C LYS A 45 -0.90 -11.42 -0.43
N VAL A 46 0.29 -10.84 -0.37
CA VAL A 46 0.96 -10.22 -1.53
C VAL A 46 1.20 -11.22 -2.68
N ASP A 47 1.38 -12.49 -2.35
CA ASP A 47 1.80 -13.57 -3.25
C ASP A 47 0.68 -14.57 -3.57
N ASP A 48 -0.54 -14.36 -3.06
CA ASP A 48 -1.67 -15.29 -3.28
C ASP A 48 -2.03 -15.42 -4.77
N ASN A 49 -2.07 -14.30 -5.50
CA ASN A 49 -2.38 -14.27 -6.93
C ASN A 49 -1.96 -12.94 -7.57
N ARG A 50 -2.04 -12.86 -8.91
CA ARG A 50 -1.64 -11.69 -9.70
C ARG A 50 -2.44 -10.42 -9.38
N TYR A 51 -3.71 -10.54 -8.97
CA TYR A 51 -4.53 -9.38 -8.60
C TYR A 51 -4.12 -8.83 -7.24
N SER A 52 -3.95 -9.68 -6.23
CA SER A 52 -3.46 -9.29 -4.91
C SER A 52 -2.10 -8.60 -5.00
N MET A 53 -1.18 -9.20 -5.76
CA MET A 53 0.14 -8.62 -6.03
C MET A 53 0.05 -7.22 -6.63
N LYS A 54 -0.83 -7.03 -7.63
CA LYS A 54 -1.05 -5.73 -8.27
C LYS A 54 -1.62 -4.71 -7.28
N ILE A 55 -2.58 -5.09 -6.43
CA ILE A 55 -3.19 -4.18 -5.44
C ILE A 55 -2.13 -3.68 -4.45
N PHE A 56 -1.35 -4.58 -3.84
CA PHE A 56 -0.29 -4.17 -2.91
C PHE A 56 0.79 -3.34 -3.58
N PHE A 57 1.14 -3.66 -4.83
CA PHE A 57 2.10 -2.88 -5.60
C PHE A 57 1.63 -1.44 -5.80
N GLU A 58 0.39 -1.23 -6.25
CA GLU A 58 -0.14 0.12 -6.49
C GLU A 58 -0.23 0.95 -5.18
N ILE A 59 -0.63 0.33 -4.07
CA ILE A 59 -0.68 0.99 -2.75
C ILE A 59 0.71 1.46 -2.31
N ARG A 60 1.70 0.56 -2.37
CA ARG A 60 3.08 0.87 -1.95
C ARG A 60 3.75 1.86 -2.89
N LYS A 61 3.43 1.79 -4.19
CA LYS A 61 3.87 2.78 -5.18
C LYS A 61 3.30 4.16 -4.87
N GLN A 62 2.01 4.26 -4.53
CA GLN A 62 1.40 5.53 -4.17
C GLN A 62 2.03 6.11 -2.89
N LYS A 63 2.20 5.29 -1.84
CA LYS A 63 2.90 5.67 -0.60
C LYS A 63 4.31 6.21 -0.88
N TYR A 64 5.03 5.58 -1.81
CA TYR A 64 6.36 6.00 -2.25
C TYR A 64 6.33 7.34 -3.01
N LEU A 65 5.43 7.49 -3.98
CA LEU A 65 5.29 8.74 -4.76
C LEU A 65 4.91 9.92 -3.86
N GLU A 66 4.06 9.71 -2.85
CA GLU A 66 3.73 10.75 -1.86
C GLU A 66 4.94 11.16 -1.01
N ALA A 67 5.83 10.23 -0.68
CA ALA A 67 7.08 10.57 0.01
C ALA A 67 8.00 11.39 -0.90
N LEU A 68 8.08 11.06 -2.18
CA LEU A 68 8.83 11.85 -3.16
C LEU A 68 8.23 13.25 -3.38
N ASP A 69 6.90 13.38 -3.49
CA ASP A 69 6.21 14.68 -3.69
C ASP A 69 6.47 15.63 -2.50
N LYS A 70 6.58 15.07 -1.29
CA LYS A 70 6.94 15.81 -0.07
C LYS A 70 8.45 16.06 0.07
N HIS A 71 9.24 15.68 -0.94
CA HIS A 71 10.71 15.72 -0.93
C HIS A 71 11.37 14.94 0.24
N ASP A 72 10.66 13.98 0.84
CA ASP A 72 11.18 13.12 1.90
C ASP A 72 11.87 11.89 1.29
N ARG A 73 13.10 12.12 0.81
CA ARG A 73 13.92 11.08 0.18
C ARG A 73 14.27 9.95 1.15
N SER A 74 14.41 10.24 2.45
CA SER A 74 14.73 9.22 3.45
C SER A 74 13.60 8.21 3.55
N LYS A 75 12.36 8.70 3.66
CA LYS A 75 11.17 7.86 3.68
C LYS A 75 10.94 7.16 2.34
N GLY A 76 11.22 7.83 1.21
CA GLY A 76 11.17 7.23 -0.11
C GLY A 76 12.09 6.01 -0.25
N VAL A 77 13.36 6.12 0.20
CA VAL A 77 14.30 4.99 0.23
C VAL A 77 13.83 3.87 1.15
N GLU A 78 13.29 4.22 2.32
CA GLU A 78 12.75 3.23 3.26
C GLU A 78 11.62 2.39 2.64
N ILE A 79 10.63 3.04 2.03
CA ILE A 79 9.51 2.38 1.34
C ILE A 79 10.03 1.54 0.17
N LEU A 80 10.98 2.08 -0.61
CA LEU A 80 11.55 1.35 -1.74
C LEU A 80 12.19 0.02 -1.31
N VAL A 81 12.97 0.03 -0.22
CA VAL A 81 13.70 -1.14 0.26
C VAL A 81 12.81 -2.11 1.03
N LYS A 82 11.90 -1.62 1.87
CA LYS A 82 11.03 -2.47 2.70
C LYS A 82 9.82 -3.01 1.94
N ASP A 83 9.17 -2.14 1.17
CA ASP A 83 7.82 -2.41 0.67
C ASP A 83 7.85 -2.80 -0.82
N LEU A 84 8.70 -2.15 -1.62
CA LEU A 84 8.73 -2.35 -3.08
C LEU A 84 9.75 -3.38 -3.56
N LYS A 85 10.81 -3.67 -2.79
CA LYS A 85 11.89 -4.60 -3.17
C LYS A 85 11.38 -6.01 -3.47
N VAL A 86 10.33 -6.46 -2.78
CA VAL A 86 9.71 -7.78 -3.02
C VAL A 86 9.19 -7.94 -4.45
N PHE A 87 8.84 -6.85 -5.13
CA PHE A 87 8.35 -6.89 -6.51
C PHE A 87 9.47 -7.00 -7.55
N ALA A 88 10.72 -6.72 -7.17
CA ALA A 88 11.88 -6.81 -8.06
C ALA A 88 12.12 -8.23 -8.59
N THR A 89 11.73 -9.26 -7.83
CA THR A 89 11.83 -10.66 -8.27
C THR A 89 10.87 -10.99 -9.41
N PHE A 90 9.82 -10.19 -9.59
CA PHE A 90 8.82 -10.39 -10.64
C PHE A 90 9.11 -9.52 -11.87
N ASN A 91 9.59 -8.30 -11.66
CA ASN A 91 10.00 -7.41 -12.73
C ASN A 91 11.14 -6.49 -12.27
N GLU A 92 12.37 -6.88 -12.62
CA GLU A 92 13.58 -6.15 -12.25
C GLU A 92 13.67 -4.78 -12.96
N GLU A 93 13.17 -4.68 -14.19
CA GLU A 93 13.18 -3.45 -14.98
C GLU A 93 12.26 -2.40 -14.35
N LEU A 94 11.04 -2.78 -13.99
CA LEU A 94 10.09 -1.92 -13.27
C LEU A 94 10.67 -1.42 -11.94
N PHE A 95 11.37 -2.28 -11.19
CA PHE A 95 12.01 -1.87 -9.94
C PHE A 95 13.15 -0.86 -10.18
N LYS A 96 13.93 -1.02 -11.26
CA LYS A 96 14.96 -0.05 -11.66
C LYS A 96 14.34 1.30 -12.04
N GLU A 97 13.27 1.30 -12.82
CA GLU A 97 12.54 2.53 -13.19
C GLU A 97 12.04 3.27 -11.95
N ILE A 98 11.41 2.57 -11.01
CA ILE A 98 10.91 3.19 -9.77
C ILE A 98 12.07 3.73 -8.92
N THR A 99 13.19 2.99 -8.85
CA THR A 99 14.39 3.43 -8.13
C THR A 99 14.97 4.71 -8.74
N GLN A 100 14.93 4.86 -10.07
CA GLN A 100 15.41 6.07 -10.74
C GLN A 100 14.59 7.31 -10.38
N LEU A 101 13.32 7.17 -10.01
CA LEU A 101 12.48 8.30 -9.56
C LEU A 101 13.06 9.02 -8.33
N LEU A 102 13.85 8.35 -7.46
CA LEU A 102 14.56 9.00 -6.34
C LEU A 102 15.58 10.04 -6.81
N THR A 103 16.14 9.87 -8.01
CA THR A 103 17.19 10.73 -8.56
C THR A 103 16.65 11.92 -9.34
N LEU A 104 15.36 11.92 -9.67
CA LEU A 104 14.71 13.04 -10.34
C LEU A 104 14.44 14.17 -9.34
N GLU A 105 14.79 15.41 -9.70
CA GLU A 105 14.45 16.59 -8.88
C GLU A 105 12.95 16.89 -8.88
N ASN A 106 12.24 16.47 -9.93
CA ASN A 106 10.79 16.54 -10.04
C ASN A 106 10.29 15.41 -10.95
N PHE A 107 9.36 14.60 -10.47
CA PHE A 107 8.75 13.49 -11.23
C PHE A 107 7.33 13.82 -11.73
N ARG A 108 6.89 15.06 -11.50
CA ARG A 108 5.55 15.57 -11.76
C ARG A 108 5.42 16.22 -13.14
#